data_AF-A0A954R8D3-F1
#
_entry.id   AF-A0A954R8D3-F1
#
_cell.length_a   1.000
_cell.length_b   1.000
_cell.length_c   1.000
_cell.angle_alpha   90.00
_cell.angle_beta   90.00
_cell.angle_gamma   90.00
#
_symmetry.space_group_name_H-M   'P 1'
#
loop_
_entity.id
_entity.type
_entity.pdbx_description
1 polymer ?
#
loop_
_entity_poly.entity_id
_entity_poly.type
_entity_poly.pdbx_seq_one_letter_code
_entity_poly.pdbx_strand_id
1 'polypeptide(L)'
;YFEDQKAEAIRAARAFRTARLPKWLEYFDLTLTHAGAPWLFGDEPSYVDLGLAHTLDGLAYAFPHAFGRSIEPYSALLALRDRAWALPKLAAYRASDRHVAFNEHGLFRCYPELDPR
;
A
#
# COMPACT_ATOMS: atom_id res chain seq x y z
N TYR A 1 -23.34 -2.74 -1.04
CA TYR A 1 -22.52 -3.42 -0.01
C TYR A 1 -21.89 -2.45 0.99
N PHE A 2 -21.17 -1.38 0.57
CA PHE A 2 -20.75 -0.32 1.52
C PHE A 2 -21.96 0.43 2.09
N GLU A 3 -22.87 0.87 1.22
CA GLU A 3 -24.08 1.61 1.61
C GLU A 3 -24.98 0.84 2.59
N ASP A 4 -25.01 -0.49 2.48
CA ASP A 4 -25.86 -1.34 3.31
C ASP A 4 -25.28 -1.58 4.73
N GLN A 5 -23.98 -1.32 4.95
CA GLN A 5 -23.25 -1.63 6.19
C GLN A 5 -22.26 -0.53 6.57
N LYS A 6 -22.67 0.74 6.41
CA LYS A 6 -21.79 1.90 6.63
C LYS A 6 -21.22 1.99 8.05
N ALA A 7 -22.03 1.69 9.07
CA ALA A 7 -21.60 1.76 10.47
C ALA A 7 -20.49 0.73 10.78
N GLU A 8 -20.66 -0.50 10.31
CA GLU A 8 -19.70 -1.59 10.45
C GLU A 8 -18.41 -1.29 9.66
N ALA A 9 -18.54 -0.72 8.46
CA ALA A 9 -17.40 -0.30 7.65
C ALA A 9 -16.57 0.78 8.37
N ILE A 10 -17.20 1.79 8.97
CA ILE A 10 -16.52 2.81 9.77
C ILE A 10 -15.80 2.18 10.96
N ARG A 11 -16.45 1.26 11.68
CA ARG A 11 -15.85 0.55 12.81
C ARG A 11 -14.64 -0.27 12.38
N ALA A 12 -14.77 -1.01 11.28
CA ALA A 12 -13.69 -1.82 10.73
C ALA A 12 -12.52 -0.96 10.23
N ALA A 13 -12.80 0.15 9.54
CA ALA A 13 -11.80 1.10 9.08
C ALA A 13 -11.02 1.73 10.23
N ARG A 14 -11.71 2.09 11.34
CA ARG A 14 -11.03 2.55 12.56
C ARG A 14 -10.04 1.49 13.07
N ALA A 15 -10.49 0.24 13.25
CA ALA A 15 -9.61 -0.84 13.70
C ALA A 15 -8.44 -1.11 12.73
N PHE A 16 -8.70 -1.00 11.43
CA PHE A 16 -7.67 -1.15 10.41
C PHE A 16 -6.59 -0.06 10.56
N ARG A 17 -6.97 1.21 10.57
CA ARG A 17 -6.05 2.36 10.63
C ARG A 17 -5.26 2.40 11.93
N THR A 18 -5.85 2.02 13.07
CA THR A 18 -5.18 2.14 14.37
C THR A 18 -4.36 0.92 14.79
N ALA A 19 -4.68 -0.28 14.27
CA ALA A 19 -4.05 -1.52 14.76
C ALA A 19 -3.46 -2.39 13.64
N ARG A 20 -4.08 -2.45 12.46
CA ARG A 20 -3.62 -3.35 11.39
C ARG A 20 -2.59 -2.69 10.50
N LEU A 21 -2.85 -1.47 10.04
CA LEU A 21 -1.99 -0.77 9.12
C LEU A 21 -0.56 -0.59 9.69
N PRO A 22 -0.37 -0.05 10.91
CA PRO A 22 0.99 0.10 11.48
C PRO A 22 1.69 -1.25 11.64
N LYS A 23 0.99 -2.27 12.14
CA LYS A 23 1.54 -3.61 12.34
C LYS A 23 2.08 -4.22 11.04
N TRP A 24 1.35 -4.08 9.93
CA TRP A 24 1.80 -4.65 8.66
C TRP A 24 2.96 -3.87 8.06
N LEU A 25 2.96 -2.54 8.16
CA LEU A 25 4.09 -1.73 7.71
C LEU A 25 5.35 -2.09 8.52
N GLU A 26 5.25 -2.18 9.84
CA GLU A 26 6.35 -2.63 10.70
C GLU A 26 6.86 -4.02 10.31
N TYR A 27 5.95 -4.97 10.09
CA TYR A 27 6.34 -6.34 9.68
C TYR A 27 7.16 -6.35 8.39
N PHE A 28 6.71 -5.63 7.35
CA PHE A 28 7.43 -5.60 6.08
C PHE A 28 8.73 -4.82 6.17
N ASP A 29 8.76 -3.73 6.93
CA ASP A 29 9.98 -2.94 7.15
C ASP A 29 11.05 -3.73 7.89
N LEU A 30 10.66 -4.46 8.95
CA LEU A 30 11.54 -5.38 9.66
C LEU A 30 12.05 -6.51 8.76
N THR A 31 11.18 -7.05 7.90
CA THR A 31 11.55 -8.10 6.94
C THR A 31 12.58 -7.58 5.93
N LEU A 32 12.36 -6.39 5.38
CA LEU A 32 13.28 -5.75 4.44
C LEU A 32 14.62 -5.41 5.11
N THR A 33 14.58 -4.92 6.35
CA THR A 33 15.77 -4.64 7.15
C THR A 33 16.58 -5.92 7.41
N HIS A 34 15.91 -7.03 7.76
CA HIS A 34 16.58 -8.32 7.98
C HIS A 34 17.16 -8.92 6.70
N ALA A 35 16.50 -8.71 5.55
CA ALA A 35 17.03 -9.14 4.27
C ALA A 35 18.38 -8.47 3.95
N GLY A 36 18.59 -7.22 4.41
CA GLY A 36 19.82 -6.47 4.20
C GLY A 36 20.08 -6.14 2.72
N ALA A 37 19.05 -6.25 1.88
CA ALA A 37 19.11 -6.13 0.43
C ALA A 37 18.04 -5.14 -0.09
N PRO A 38 18.12 -4.71 -1.36
CA PRO A 38 17.13 -3.81 -1.96
C PRO A 38 15.72 -4.38 -2.10
N TRP A 39 15.55 -5.70 -1.94
CA TRP A 39 14.31 -6.47 -2.09
C TRP A 39 14.09 -7.38 -0.89
N LEU A 40 12.87 -7.91 -0.74
CA LEU A 40 12.52 -8.81 0.36
C LEU A 40 13.26 -10.16 0.29
N PHE A 41 13.65 -10.60 -0.91
CA PHE A 41 14.28 -11.90 -1.13
C PHE A 41 15.43 -11.81 -2.15
N GLY A 42 16.67 -11.76 -1.66
CA GLY A 42 17.87 -11.74 -2.51
C GLY A 42 18.05 -10.42 -3.25
N ASP A 43 18.84 -10.47 -4.33
CA ASP A 43 19.30 -9.27 -5.05
C ASP A 43 18.40 -8.87 -6.23
N GLU A 44 17.41 -9.70 -6.58
CA GLU A 44 16.48 -9.48 -7.69
C GLU A 44 15.03 -9.30 -7.18
N PRO A 45 14.18 -8.49 -7.85
CA PRO A 45 12.80 -8.32 -7.45
C PRO A 45 11.99 -9.58 -7.68
N SER A 46 11.19 -9.94 -6.67
CA SER A 46 10.20 -11.01 -6.76
C SER A 46 8.79 -10.46 -6.96
N TYR A 47 7.83 -11.33 -7.29
CA TYR A 47 6.42 -10.94 -7.36
C TYR A 47 5.89 -10.38 -6.02
N VAL A 48 6.52 -10.72 -4.89
CA VAL A 48 6.15 -10.21 -3.56
C VAL A 48 6.46 -8.71 -3.46
N ASP A 49 7.63 -8.29 -3.96
CA ASP A 49 8.02 -6.88 -3.98
C ASP A 49 7.07 -6.05 -4.86
N LEU A 50 6.67 -6.60 -6.01
CA LEU A 50 5.71 -5.94 -6.91
C LEU A 50 4.33 -5.83 -6.27
N GLY A 51 3.87 -6.90 -5.61
CA GLY A 51 2.61 -6.92 -4.89
C GLY A 51 2.61 -5.94 -3.72
N LEU A 52 3.71 -5.83 -2.98
CA LEU A 52 3.87 -4.89 -1.89
C LEU A 52 3.87 -3.45 -2.42
N ALA A 53 4.59 -3.14 -3.49
CA ALA A 53 4.59 -1.81 -4.12
C ALA A 53 3.17 -1.38 -4.53
N HIS A 54 2.41 -2.27 -5.17
CA HIS A 54 1.00 -2.02 -5.52
C HIS A 54 0.11 -1.84 -4.29
N THR A 55 0.33 -2.62 -3.25
CA THR A 55 -0.42 -2.51 -1.99
C THR A 55 -0.15 -1.18 -1.30
N LEU A 56 1.10 -0.71 -1.28
CA LEU A 56 1.47 0.58 -0.70
C LEU A 56 0.78 1.75 -1.44
N ASP A 57 0.76 1.74 -2.78
CA ASP A 57 0.03 2.76 -3.55
C ASP A 57 -1.50 2.67 -3.33
N GLY A 58 -2.04 1.45 -3.24
CA GLY A 58 -3.45 1.23 -2.95
C GLY A 58 -3.85 1.75 -1.56
N LEU A 59 -3.00 1.54 -0.54
CA LEU A 59 -3.20 2.07 0.80
C LEU A 59 -3.08 3.60 0.83
N ALA A 60 -2.10 4.16 0.11
CA ALA A 60 -1.96 5.61 -0.06
C ALA A 60 -3.20 6.24 -0.72
N TYR A 61 -3.85 5.53 -1.65
CA TYR A 61 -5.10 5.97 -2.27
C TYR A 61 -6.31 5.81 -1.35
N ALA A 62 -6.49 4.66 -0.71
CA ALA A 62 -7.69 4.35 0.06
C ALA A 62 -7.73 5.03 1.44
N PHE A 63 -6.57 5.22 2.06
CA PHE A 63 -6.42 5.78 3.41
C PHE A 63 -5.31 6.84 3.43
N PRO A 64 -5.42 7.94 2.67
CA PRO A 64 -4.32 8.90 2.48
C PRO A 64 -3.82 9.53 3.78
N HIS A 65 -4.70 9.79 4.75
CA HIS A 65 -4.36 10.41 6.02
C HIS A 65 -3.72 9.41 6.98
N ALA A 66 -4.32 8.23 7.15
CA ALA A 66 -3.73 7.21 8.01
C ALA A 66 -2.44 6.62 7.42
N PHE A 67 -2.39 6.35 6.12
CA PHE A 67 -1.18 5.90 5.45
C PHE A 67 -0.05 6.92 5.60
N GLY A 68 -0.31 8.20 5.32
CA GLY A 68 0.70 9.26 5.45
C GLY A 68 1.32 9.32 6.85
N ARG A 69 0.50 9.20 7.91
CA ARG A 69 1.01 9.16 9.29
C ARG A 69 1.74 7.87 9.64
N SER A 70 1.23 6.72 9.18
CA SER A 70 1.78 5.42 9.55
C SER A 70 3.03 5.04 8.77
N ILE A 71 3.24 5.57 7.55
CA ILE A 71 4.38 5.23 6.71
C ILE A 71 5.64 6.04 7.03
N GLU A 72 5.50 7.18 7.73
CA GLU A 72 6.60 8.10 8.04
C GLU A 72 7.85 7.42 8.62
N PRO A 73 7.74 6.44 9.54
CA PRO A 73 8.92 5.75 10.09
C PRO A 73 9.59 4.77 9.12
N TYR A 74 8.93 4.36 8.03
CA TYR A 74 9.30 3.21 7.20
C TYR A 74 9.77 3.63 5.79
N SER A 75 10.82 4.44 5.75
CA SER A 75 11.38 4.97 4.49
C SER A 75 11.90 3.89 3.54
N ALA A 76 12.34 2.73 4.07
CA ALA A 76 12.80 1.61 3.28
C ALA A 76 11.69 1.00 2.41
N LEU A 77 10.44 0.97 2.94
CA LEU A 77 9.27 0.53 2.17
C LEU A 77 8.97 1.46 1.00
N LEU A 78 9.10 2.78 1.21
CA LEU A 78 8.94 3.75 0.13
C LEU A 78 10.04 3.59 -0.92
N ALA A 79 11.29 3.36 -0.51
CA ALA A 79 12.39 3.08 -1.42
C ALA A 79 12.17 1.79 -2.23
N LEU A 80 11.65 0.72 -1.61
CA LEU A 80 11.28 -0.52 -2.30
C LEU A 80 10.19 -0.26 -3.34
N ARG A 81 9.13 0.46 -2.96
CA ARG A 81 8.03 0.83 -3.84
C ARG A 81 8.52 1.60 -5.07
N ASP A 82 9.32 2.64 -4.84
CA ASP A 82 9.82 3.51 -5.90
C ASP A 82 10.76 2.73 -6.84
N ARG A 83 11.61 1.85 -6.28
CA ARG A 83 12.47 0.94 -7.06
C ARG A 83 11.65 -0.03 -7.91
N ALA A 84 10.61 -0.65 -7.35
CA ALA A 84 9.74 -1.56 -8.08
C ALA A 84 9.10 -0.85 -9.28
N TRP A 85 8.59 0.37 -9.08
CA TRP A 85 7.97 1.13 -10.16
C TRP A 85 8.94 1.70 -11.19
N ALA A 86 10.22 1.84 -10.84
CA ALA A 86 11.28 2.22 -11.77
C ALA A 86 11.72 1.06 -12.68
N LEU A 87 11.30 -0.19 -12.44
CA LEU A 87 11.63 -1.32 -13.30
C LEU A 87 11.12 -1.06 -14.74
N PRO A 88 11.96 -1.17 -15.80
CA PRO A 88 11.60 -0.70 -17.14
C PRO A 88 10.28 -1.25 -17.68
N LYS A 89 10.00 -2.54 -17.46
CA LYS A 89 8.75 -3.19 -17.91
C LYS A 89 7.53 -2.67 -17.16
N LEU A 90 7.66 -2.38 -15.85
CA LEU A 90 6.57 -1.84 -15.04
C LEU A 90 6.35 -0.36 -15.30
N ALA A 91 7.41 0.42 -15.49
CA ALA A 91 7.32 1.81 -15.93
C ALA A 91 6.57 1.91 -17.27
N ALA A 92 6.93 1.08 -18.26
CA ALA A 92 6.24 1.02 -19.54
C ALA A 92 4.77 0.57 -19.41
N TYR A 93 4.47 -0.38 -18.52
CA TYR A 93 3.10 -0.79 -18.23
C TYR A 93 2.29 0.35 -17.60
N ARG A 94 2.84 1.04 -16.60
CA ARG A 94 2.18 2.17 -15.91
C ARG A 94 1.88 3.35 -16.83
N ALA A 95 2.70 3.54 -17.87
CA ALA A 95 2.49 4.56 -18.89
C ALA A 95 1.50 4.14 -19.99
N SER A 96 1.01 2.90 -19.98
CA SER A 96 0.07 2.38 -20.99
C SER A 96 -1.38 2.42 -20.50
N ASP A 97 -2.32 2.37 -21.45
CA ASP A 97 -3.76 2.32 -21.17
C ASP A 97 -4.21 1.05 -20.42
N ARG A 98 -3.33 0.03 -20.32
CA ARG A 98 -3.60 -1.19 -19.55
C ARG A 98 -3.53 -0.94 -18.04
N HIS A 99 -2.82 0.10 -17.60
CA HIS A 99 -2.68 0.42 -16.18
C HIS A 99 -3.86 1.27 -15.72
N VAL A 100 -4.88 0.60 -15.20
CA VAL A 100 -6.07 1.23 -14.67
C VAL A 100 -5.73 1.94 -13.36
N ALA A 101 -6.07 3.22 -13.26
CA ALA A 101 -5.97 3.98 -12.01
C ALA A 101 -6.90 3.42 -10.93
N PHE A 102 -6.50 3.58 -9.66
CA PHE A 102 -7.37 3.25 -8.53
C PHE A 102 -8.68 4.04 -8.61
N ASN A 103 -9.77 3.37 -8.24
CA ASN A 103 -11.12 3.89 -8.31
C ASN A 103 -12.02 3.10 -7.34
N GLU A 104 -13.26 3.56 -7.18
CA GLU A 104 -14.21 2.99 -6.23
C GLU A 104 -14.82 1.65 -6.66
N HIS A 105 -14.50 1.16 -7.87
CA HIS A 105 -14.93 -0.15 -8.35
C HIS A 105 -13.90 -1.26 -8.03
N GLY A 106 -12.70 -0.89 -7.57
CA GLY A 106 -11.62 -1.82 -7.22
C GLY A 106 -11.62 -2.29 -5.76
N LEU A 107 -10.47 -2.81 -5.32
CA LEU A 107 -10.22 -3.23 -3.93
C LEU A 107 -9.95 -2.02 -3.02
N PHE A 108 -9.07 -1.12 -3.46
CA PHE A 108 -8.71 0.10 -2.74
C PHE A 108 -9.69 1.21 -3.12
N ARG A 109 -10.53 1.63 -2.17
CA ARG A 109 -11.58 2.63 -2.39
C ARG A 109 -11.39 3.78 -1.42
N CYS A 110 -11.34 5.00 -1.94
CA CYS A 110 -11.19 6.20 -1.13
C CYS A 110 -12.57 6.67 -0.66
N TYR A 111 -12.97 6.26 0.53
CA TYR A 111 -14.18 6.76 1.18
C TYR A 111 -13.77 7.70 2.32
N PRO A 112 -14.08 9.01 2.24
CA PRO A 112 -13.69 9.98 3.26
C PRO A 112 -14.18 9.62 4.67
N GLU A 113 -15.31 8.93 4.80
CA GLU A 113 -15.81 8.52 6.13
C GLU A 113 -14.98 7.39 6.78
N LEU A 114 -14.20 6.66 5.97
CA LEU A 114 -13.34 5.58 6.44
C LEU A 114 -11.95 6.07 6.85
N ASP A 115 -11.51 7.21 6.29
CA ASP A 115 -10.27 7.88 6.68
C ASP A 115 -10.48 9.36 7.01
N PRO A 116 -11.23 9.69 8.08
CA PRO A 116 -11.32 11.06 8.54
C PRO A 116 -9.94 11.58 8.96
N ARG A 117 -9.72 12.88 8.70
CA ARG A 117 -8.49 13.63 9.00
C ARG A 117 -8.03 13.45 10.44
#